data_AF-A0A8S1BBH9-F1
#
_entry.id   AF-A0A8S1BBH9-F1
#
_cell.length_a   1.000
_cell.length_b   1.000
_cell.length_c   1.000
_cell.angle_alpha   90.00
_cell.angle_beta   90.00
_cell.angle_gamma   90.00
#
_symmetry.space_group_name_H-M   'P 1'
#
loop_
_entity.id
_entity.type
_entity.pdbx_description
1 polymer ?
#
loop_
_entity_poly.entity_id
_entity_poly.type
_entity_poly.pdbx_seq_one_letter_code
_entity_poly.pdbx_strand_id
1 'polypeptide(L)'
;MQTTLQHSLYSIPVAFECLPCAEGCEACEDGSPCVAALNWVVRTTIFALACLVISCLPFIIYFTIKYGHVRVVRAASPALLRVIVLGALLIYCTTLVMYGRPTVFTCTARVWLREVGFCLTYGALMLKTWRISVIFQVRSAKAVKISDMYLLRRIGIIVGVACVLLAIRTLVAPPAVIVGRTKDDLKAYLCNTDWWDHSFTTLEVIFLMWGIRLCIMVRKAPSEFNESRFISMAIYNEFLLSVFLNISM
;
A
#
# COMPACT_ATOMS: atom_id res chain seq x y z
N MET A 1 -54.63 29.53 -43.54
CA MET A 1 -53.34 30.19 -43.82
C MET A 1 -52.31 29.49 -42.94
N GLN A 2 -51.71 28.44 -43.47
CA GLN A 2 -50.87 27.49 -42.76
C GLN A 2 -49.56 27.42 -43.52
N THR A 3 -48.50 27.96 -42.94
CA THR A 3 -47.12 27.70 -43.34
C THR A 3 -46.24 27.87 -42.10
N THR A 4 -46.31 26.86 -41.21
CA THR A 4 -45.22 26.54 -40.30
C THR A 4 -44.01 26.16 -41.16
N LEU A 5 -43.02 27.04 -41.21
CA LEU A 5 -41.72 26.81 -41.85
C LEU A 5 -41.02 25.65 -41.13
N GLN A 6 -41.18 24.45 -41.68
CA GLN A 6 -40.45 23.26 -41.26
C GLN A 6 -39.05 23.38 -41.85
N HIS A 7 -38.12 23.97 -41.10
CA HIS A 7 -36.71 24.03 -41.47
C HIS A 7 -36.20 22.60 -41.68
N SER A 8 -35.94 22.25 -42.95
CA SER A 8 -35.43 20.93 -43.33
C SER A 8 -34.04 20.74 -42.72
N LEU A 9 -33.82 19.67 -41.94
CA LEU A 9 -32.51 19.35 -41.33
C LEU A 9 -31.37 19.23 -42.36
N TYR A 10 -31.71 19.07 -43.64
CA TYR A 10 -30.77 19.00 -44.77
C TYR A 10 -30.00 20.29 -45.08
N SER A 11 -30.43 21.46 -44.58
CA SER A 11 -29.73 22.73 -44.80
C SER A 11 -28.70 23.07 -43.71
N ILE A 12 -28.50 22.17 -42.72
CA ILE A 12 -27.52 22.32 -41.66
C ILE A 12 -26.32 21.41 -42.01
N PRO A 13 -25.16 21.96 -42.41
CA PRO A 13 -24.01 21.16 -42.85
C PRO A 13 -23.44 20.21 -41.78
N VAL A 14 -23.77 20.44 -40.50
CA VAL A 14 -23.36 19.63 -39.34
C VAL A 14 -24.42 18.62 -38.87
N ALA A 15 -25.59 18.52 -39.54
CA ALA A 15 -26.67 17.62 -39.10
C ALA A 15 -26.38 16.13 -39.30
N PHE A 16 -25.38 15.79 -40.15
CA PHE A 16 -25.02 14.41 -40.49
C PHE A 16 -23.53 14.13 -40.27
N GLU A 17 -22.90 14.79 -39.30
CA GLU A 17 -21.53 14.44 -38.89
C GLU A 17 -21.55 13.27 -37.90
N CYS A 18 -20.82 12.20 -38.24
CA CYS A 18 -20.58 11.10 -37.32
C CYS A 18 -19.62 11.56 -36.23
N LEU A 19 -20.15 11.76 -35.02
CA LEU A 19 -19.33 12.01 -33.83
C LEU A 19 -18.71 10.69 -33.33
N PRO A 20 -17.49 10.73 -32.78
CA PRO A 20 -16.91 9.56 -32.14
C PRO A 20 -17.75 9.16 -30.91
N CYS A 21 -17.90 7.85 -30.70
CA CYS A 21 -18.58 7.32 -29.51
C CYS A 21 -17.87 7.73 -28.22
N ALA A 22 -18.63 7.78 -27.13
CA ALA A 22 -18.06 7.92 -25.80
C ALA A 22 -17.05 6.80 -25.53
N GLU A 23 -15.99 7.13 -24.80
CA GLU A 23 -14.85 6.24 -24.60
C GLU A 23 -15.29 4.90 -23.98
N GLY A 24 -14.92 3.77 -24.60
CA GLY A 24 -15.23 2.42 -24.12
C GLY A 24 -16.57 1.82 -24.58
N CYS A 25 -17.38 2.53 -25.37
CA CYS A 25 -18.60 2.00 -26.00
C CYS A 25 -18.28 1.11 -27.21
N GLU A 26 -19.06 0.03 -27.39
CA GLU A 26 -18.99 -0.84 -28.59
C GLU A 26 -19.98 -0.41 -29.68
N ALA A 27 -21.13 0.14 -29.28
CA ALA A 27 -22.13 0.74 -30.15
C ALA A 27 -22.58 2.09 -29.59
N CYS A 28 -22.83 3.05 -30.47
CA CYS A 28 -23.38 4.37 -30.13
C CYS A 28 -24.91 4.32 -30.26
N GLU A 29 -25.61 4.16 -29.14
CA GLU A 29 -27.07 4.36 -29.10
C GLU A 29 -27.38 5.81 -28.69
N ASP A 30 -26.74 6.28 -27.60
CA ASP A 30 -26.92 7.62 -27.03
C ASP A 30 -25.58 8.25 -26.63
N GLY A 31 -25.59 9.56 -26.32
CA GLY A 31 -24.42 10.28 -25.77
C GLY A 31 -24.07 9.93 -24.31
N SER A 32 -24.58 8.81 -23.78
CA SER A 32 -24.32 8.35 -22.43
C SER A 32 -22.91 7.75 -22.29
N PRO A 33 -22.23 7.91 -21.14
CA PRO A 33 -20.90 7.33 -20.95
C PRO A 33 -21.00 5.82 -20.77
N CYS A 34 -20.14 5.04 -21.41
CA CYS A 34 -20.04 3.58 -21.18
C CYS A 34 -19.02 3.20 -20.10
N VAL A 35 -18.21 4.15 -19.64
CA VAL A 35 -17.20 3.96 -18.59
C VAL A 35 -17.64 4.63 -17.31
N ALA A 36 -17.48 3.94 -16.18
CA ALA A 36 -17.91 4.43 -14.89
C ALA A 36 -17.19 5.74 -14.52
N ALA A 37 -17.98 6.77 -14.19
CA ALA A 37 -17.44 8.02 -13.67
C ALA A 37 -16.84 7.79 -12.28
N LEU A 38 -15.52 7.92 -12.15
CA LEU A 38 -14.86 7.82 -10.85
C LEU A 38 -15.18 9.06 -9.99
N ASN A 39 -15.31 8.86 -8.69
CA ASN A 39 -15.43 9.95 -7.72
C ASN A 39 -14.12 10.73 -7.61
N TRP A 40 -13.94 11.72 -8.50
CA TRP A 40 -12.73 12.54 -8.59
C TRP A 40 -12.40 13.25 -7.28
N VAL A 41 -13.42 13.69 -6.52
CA VAL A 41 -13.22 14.33 -5.21
C VAL A 41 -12.51 13.38 -4.24
N VAL A 42 -13.01 12.15 -4.08
CA VAL A 42 -12.43 11.16 -3.17
C VAL A 42 -11.03 10.77 -3.64
N ARG A 43 -10.87 10.51 -4.94
CA ARG A 43 -9.59 10.11 -5.52
C ARG A 43 -8.50 11.17 -5.34
N THR A 44 -8.82 12.42 -5.68
CA THR A 44 -7.89 13.55 -5.55
C THR A 44 -7.58 13.84 -4.08
N THR A 45 -8.56 13.69 -3.18
CA THR A 45 -8.33 13.87 -1.74
C THR A 45 -7.34 12.84 -1.19
N ILE A 46 -7.54 11.55 -1.51
CA ILE A 46 -6.62 10.47 -1.08
C ILE A 46 -5.21 10.69 -1.64
N PHE A 47 -5.12 11.08 -2.92
CA PHE A 47 -3.85 11.38 -3.56
C PHE A 47 -3.12 12.56 -2.90
N ALA A 48 -3.83 13.67 -2.64
CA ALA A 48 -3.27 14.84 -1.98
C ALA A 48 -2.74 14.52 -0.57
N LEU A 49 -3.49 13.73 0.20
CA LEU A 49 -3.06 13.27 1.52
C LEU A 49 -1.80 12.39 1.43
N ALA A 50 -1.73 11.46 0.47
CA ALA A 50 -0.54 10.64 0.26
C ALA A 50 0.69 11.49 -0.10
N CYS A 51 0.53 12.47 -1.00
CA CYS A 51 1.60 13.41 -1.37
C CYS A 51 2.10 14.23 -0.18
N LEU A 52 1.20 14.66 0.70
CA LEU A 52 1.55 15.37 1.93
C LEU A 52 2.36 14.48 2.88
N VAL A 53 1.99 13.22 3.06
CA VAL A 53 2.78 12.30 3.89
C VAL A 53 4.15 12.06 3.27
N ILE A 54 4.22 11.79 1.96
CA ILE A 54 5.47 11.55 1.24
C ILE A 54 6.43 12.73 1.36
N SER A 55 5.94 13.98 1.29
CA SER A 55 6.79 15.17 1.42
C SER A 55 7.37 15.33 2.83
N CYS A 56 6.69 14.83 3.88
CA CYS A 56 7.18 14.81 5.25
C CYS A 56 8.25 13.72 5.51
N LEU A 57 8.25 12.60 4.77
CA LEU A 57 9.17 11.48 5.04
C LEU A 57 10.67 11.84 4.90
N PRO A 58 11.12 12.57 3.86
CA PRO A 58 12.52 13.02 3.76
C PRO A 58 12.96 13.89 4.94
N PHE A 59 12.06 14.74 5.46
CA PHE A 59 12.33 15.56 6.64
C PHE A 59 12.55 14.68 7.87
N ILE A 60 11.76 13.61 8.05
CA ILE A 60 11.93 12.65 9.15
C ILE A 60 13.27 11.89 9.01
N ILE A 61 13.66 11.49 7.79
CA ILE A 61 14.97 10.86 7.54
C ILE A 61 16.10 11.82 7.91
N TYR A 62 16.04 13.06 7.43
CA TYR A 62 17.03 14.09 7.73
C TYR A 62 17.14 14.32 9.26
N PHE A 63 16.00 14.46 9.94
CA PHE A 63 15.95 14.62 11.39
C PHE A 63 16.60 13.42 12.11
N THR A 64 16.30 12.20 11.68
CA THR A 64 16.87 10.98 12.25
C THR A 64 18.40 10.93 12.11
N ILE A 65 18.95 11.43 10.99
CA ILE A 65 20.40 11.51 10.78
C ILE A 65 21.02 12.61 11.65
N LYS A 66 20.45 13.83 11.60
CA LYS A 66 21.00 15.00 12.31
C LYS A 66 20.99 14.80 13.84
N TYR A 67 19.88 14.29 14.37
CA TYR A 67 19.68 14.11 15.81
C TYR A 67 19.98 12.69 16.29
N GLY A 68 20.63 11.86 15.48
CA GLY A 68 21.00 10.48 15.85
C GLY A 68 21.93 10.37 17.06
N HIS A 69 22.60 11.46 17.45
CA HIS A 69 23.44 11.54 18.65
C HIS A 69 22.65 11.73 19.94
N VAL A 70 21.40 12.22 19.86
CA VAL A 70 20.52 12.44 21.01
C VAL A 70 20.15 11.10 21.62
N ARG A 71 20.17 11.00 22.96
CA ARG A 71 19.97 9.73 23.69
C ARG A 71 18.69 9.01 23.29
N VAL A 72 17.59 9.74 23.10
CA VAL A 72 16.29 9.18 22.70
C VAL A 72 16.35 8.54 21.31
N VAL A 73 16.85 9.25 20.30
CA VAL A 73 16.96 8.75 18.91
C VAL A 73 17.96 7.61 18.82
N ARG A 74 19.08 7.72 19.55
CA ARG A 74 20.11 6.68 19.62
C ARG A 74 19.59 5.39 20.25
N ALA A 75 18.78 5.47 21.30
CA ALA A 75 18.17 4.31 21.94
C ALA A 75 17.18 3.59 21.01
N ALA A 76 16.40 4.36 20.22
CA ALA A 76 15.43 3.84 19.27
C ALA A 76 16.04 3.14 18.02
N SER A 77 17.38 3.05 17.93
CA SER A 77 18.12 2.44 16.82
C SER A 77 17.87 3.17 15.47
N PRO A 78 18.63 4.25 15.17
CA PRO A 78 18.40 5.11 13.99
C PRO A 78 18.44 4.38 12.65
N ALA A 79 19.13 3.24 12.57
CA ALA A 79 19.14 2.38 11.38
C ALA A 79 17.75 1.78 11.08
N LEU A 80 17.08 1.23 12.10
CA LEU A 80 15.74 0.65 11.94
C LEU A 80 14.68 1.71 11.65
N LEU A 81 14.79 2.88 12.28
CA LEU A 81 13.88 4.00 11.99
C LEU A 81 13.93 4.43 10.53
N ARG A 82 15.14 4.53 9.94
CA ARG A 82 15.30 4.85 8.52
C ARG A 82 14.70 3.78 7.60
N VAL A 83 14.82 2.50 7.97
CA VAL A 83 14.20 1.39 7.22
C VAL A 83 12.67 1.43 7.29
N ILE A 84 12.09 1.72 8.47
CA ILE A 84 10.65 1.89 8.64
C ILE A 84 10.13 3.02 7.75
N VAL A 85 10.82 4.17 7.74
CA VAL A 85 10.43 5.30 6.89
C VAL A 85 10.55 4.98 5.40
N LEU A 86 11.59 4.24 4.99
CA LEU A 86 11.70 3.75 3.61
C LEU A 86 10.56 2.81 3.25
N GLY A 87 10.18 1.89 4.13
CA GLY A 87 9.02 1.01 3.92
C GLY A 87 7.72 1.79 3.78
N ALA A 88 7.49 2.78 4.64
CA ALA A 88 6.34 3.67 4.56
C ALA A 88 6.29 4.43 3.23
N LEU A 89 7.43 4.94 2.76
CA LEU A 89 7.53 5.61 1.45
C LEU A 89 7.05 4.68 0.32
N LEU A 90 7.53 3.43 0.29
CA LEU A 90 7.11 2.47 -0.74
C LEU A 90 5.62 2.17 -0.69
N ILE A 91 5.05 2.00 0.51
CA ILE A 91 3.60 1.79 0.68
C ILE A 91 2.83 3.00 0.15
N TYR A 92 3.21 4.23 0.51
CA TYR A 92 2.51 5.43 0.02
C TYR A 92 2.67 5.65 -1.49
N CYS A 93 3.79 5.21 -2.10
CA CYS A 93 3.97 5.25 -3.55
C CYS A 93 2.93 4.40 -4.30
N THR A 94 2.31 3.39 -3.68
CA THR A 94 1.24 2.60 -4.31
C THR A 94 0.05 3.48 -4.73
N THR A 95 -0.30 4.49 -3.92
CA THR A 95 -1.36 5.47 -4.22
C THR A 95 -1.02 6.31 -5.44
N LEU A 96 0.26 6.68 -5.62
CA LEU A 96 0.70 7.45 -6.78
C LEU A 96 0.58 6.63 -8.06
N VAL A 97 1.03 5.37 -8.02
CA VAL A 97 0.97 4.44 -9.14
C VAL A 97 -0.48 4.15 -9.56
N MET A 98 -1.40 4.09 -8.58
CA MET A 98 -2.82 3.81 -8.82
C MET A 98 -3.66 5.06 -9.15
N TYR A 99 -3.09 6.26 -9.14
CA TYR A 99 -3.81 7.48 -9.52
C TYR A 99 -4.09 7.58 -11.02
N GLY A 100 -3.26 6.95 -11.85
CA GLY A 100 -3.43 6.90 -13.31
C GLY A 100 -4.49 5.87 -13.77
N ARG A 101 -4.52 5.64 -15.09
CA ARG A 101 -5.26 4.49 -15.63
C ARG A 101 -4.52 3.19 -15.31
N PRO A 102 -5.22 2.13 -14.87
CA PRO A 102 -4.59 0.86 -14.57
C PRO A 102 -4.03 0.23 -15.85
N THR A 103 -2.79 -0.19 -15.77
CA THR A 103 -2.03 -0.92 -16.77
C THR A 103 -1.36 -2.12 -16.09
N VAL A 104 -0.90 -3.09 -16.87
CA VAL A 104 -0.14 -4.24 -16.34
C VAL A 104 1.05 -3.78 -15.49
N PHE A 105 1.74 -2.71 -15.93
CA PHE A 105 2.85 -2.12 -15.17
C PHE A 105 2.40 -1.54 -13.84
N THR A 106 1.35 -0.71 -13.81
CA THR A 106 0.87 -0.09 -12.56
C THR A 106 0.33 -1.14 -11.59
N CYS A 107 -0.37 -2.17 -12.10
CA CYS A 107 -0.87 -3.27 -11.27
C CYS A 107 0.27 -4.10 -10.67
N THR A 108 1.33 -4.36 -11.45
CA THR A 108 2.54 -5.05 -10.97
C THR A 108 3.28 -4.22 -9.94
N ALA A 109 3.54 -2.95 -10.25
CA ALA A 109 4.23 -2.02 -9.35
C ALA A 109 3.48 -1.83 -8.03
N ARG A 110 2.13 -1.78 -8.04
CA ARG A 110 1.30 -1.72 -6.83
C ARG A 110 1.61 -2.87 -5.88
N VAL A 111 1.62 -4.11 -6.38
CA VAL A 111 1.86 -5.32 -5.57
C VAL A 111 3.28 -5.30 -5.03
N TRP A 112 4.27 -5.03 -5.88
CA TRP A 112 5.68 -4.98 -5.47
C TRP A 112 5.95 -3.93 -4.39
N LEU A 113 5.48 -2.70 -4.59
CA LEU A 113 5.66 -1.60 -3.64
C LEU A 113 5.00 -1.88 -2.29
N ARG A 114 3.78 -2.46 -2.30
CA ARG A 114 3.04 -2.82 -1.09
C ARG A 114 3.79 -3.89 -0.29
N GLU A 115 4.11 -5.02 -0.90
CA GLU A 115 4.70 -6.17 -0.20
C GLU A 115 6.12 -5.87 0.32
N VAL A 116 6.95 -5.20 -0.49
CA VAL A 116 8.29 -4.80 -0.06
C VAL A 116 8.20 -3.73 1.04
N GLY A 117 7.30 -2.77 0.90
CA GLY A 117 7.05 -1.73 1.89
C GLY A 117 6.56 -2.30 3.23
N PHE A 118 5.66 -3.28 3.19
CA PHE A 118 5.18 -4.01 4.36
C PHE A 118 6.33 -4.75 5.06
N CYS A 119 7.14 -5.51 4.30
CA CYS A 119 8.28 -6.24 4.83
C CYS A 119 9.32 -5.31 5.51
N LEU A 120 9.61 -4.14 4.92
CA LEU A 120 10.52 -3.17 5.52
C LEU A 120 9.92 -2.55 6.80
N THR A 121 8.67 -2.12 6.75
CA THR A 121 7.99 -1.42 7.86
C THR A 121 7.74 -2.37 9.03
N TYR A 122 6.92 -3.39 8.81
CA TYR A 122 6.49 -4.31 9.87
C TYR A 122 7.59 -5.33 10.21
N GLY A 123 8.44 -5.72 9.26
CA GLY A 123 9.60 -6.56 9.56
C GLY A 123 10.62 -5.85 10.46
N ALA A 124 10.89 -4.56 10.25
CA ALA A 124 11.73 -3.78 11.16
C ALA A 124 11.10 -3.62 12.54
N LEU A 125 9.79 -3.32 12.62
CA LEU A 125 9.06 -3.23 13.90
C LEU A 125 9.11 -4.56 14.66
N MET A 126 8.87 -5.69 14.00
CA MET A 126 8.92 -7.00 14.63
C MET A 126 10.31 -7.37 15.10
N LEU A 127 11.35 -7.13 14.29
CA LEU A 127 12.73 -7.42 14.69
C LEU A 127 13.20 -6.54 15.84
N LYS A 128 12.74 -5.30 15.90
CA LYS A 128 12.94 -4.40 17.04
C LYS A 128 12.28 -4.96 18.30
N THR A 129 11.01 -5.37 18.22
CA THR A 129 10.28 -6.00 19.33
C THR A 129 10.91 -7.34 19.74
N TRP A 130 11.36 -8.15 18.79
CA TRP A 130 12.03 -9.42 19.03
C TRP A 130 13.35 -9.21 19.79
N ARG A 131 14.18 -8.24 19.40
CA ARG A 131 15.39 -7.86 20.16
C ARG A 131 15.05 -7.55 21.62
N ILE A 132 13.99 -6.78 21.87
CA ILE A 132 13.53 -6.48 23.23
C ILE A 132 13.12 -7.77 23.93
N SER A 133 12.31 -8.64 23.31
CA SER A 133 11.90 -9.90 23.93
C SER A 133 13.08 -10.78 24.32
N VAL A 134 14.12 -10.84 23.47
CA VAL A 134 15.33 -11.63 23.76
C VAL A 134 16.05 -11.03 24.96
N ILE A 135 16.31 -9.72 24.96
CA ILE A 135 17.05 -9.05 26.04
C ILE A 135 16.37 -9.21 27.40
N PHE A 136 15.03 -9.16 27.46
CA PHE A 136 14.29 -9.27 28.72
C PHE A 136 13.97 -10.71 29.15
N GLN A 137 14.04 -11.68 28.23
CA GLN A 137 13.72 -13.08 28.54
C GLN A 137 14.95 -13.89 28.95
N VAL A 138 16.19 -13.44 28.64
CA VAL A 138 17.39 -14.11 29.15
C VAL A 138 17.46 -13.97 30.67
N ARG A 139 17.42 -15.11 31.39
CA ARG A 139 17.60 -15.19 32.84
C ARG A 139 19.04 -14.89 33.32
N SER A 140 19.97 -14.66 32.39
CA SER A 140 21.39 -14.43 32.70
C SER A 140 21.67 -12.94 32.86
N ALA A 141 22.41 -12.57 33.90
CA ALA A 141 22.87 -11.20 34.15
C ALA A 141 23.86 -10.65 33.10
N LYS A 142 24.24 -11.47 32.10
CA LYS A 142 25.14 -11.07 31.02
C LYS A 142 24.36 -10.28 29.96
N ALA A 143 24.72 -9.00 29.80
CA ALA A 143 24.11 -8.13 28.79
C ALA A 143 24.31 -8.69 27.36
N VAL A 144 23.22 -9.12 26.72
CA VAL A 144 23.22 -9.55 25.32
C VAL A 144 23.15 -8.32 24.42
N LYS A 145 24.27 -7.95 23.79
CA LYS A 145 24.33 -6.85 22.81
C LYS A 145 24.07 -7.38 21.41
N ILE A 146 22.86 -7.18 20.90
CA ILE A 146 22.51 -7.44 19.51
C ILE A 146 22.83 -6.19 18.67
N SER A 147 23.65 -6.34 17.63
CA SER A 147 24.03 -5.25 16.72
C SER A 147 22.91 -4.91 15.73
N ASP A 148 22.76 -3.62 15.40
CA ASP A 148 21.80 -3.16 14.39
C ASP A 148 22.09 -3.76 13.01
N MET A 149 23.36 -4.00 12.67
CA MET A 149 23.76 -4.65 11.42
C MET A 149 23.19 -6.07 11.29
N TYR A 150 23.11 -6.80 12.42
CA TYR A 150 22.52 -8.13 12.45
C TYR A 150 21.01 -8.09 12.18
N LEU A 151 20.30 -7.09 12.71
CA LEU A 151 18.88 -6.89 12.44
C LEU A 151 18.66 -6.48 10.98
N LEU A 152 19.47 -5.56 10.44
CA LEU A 152 19.42 -5.17 9.02
C LEU A 152 19.63 -6.35 8.09
N ARG A 153 20.58 -7.25 8.39
CA ARG A 153 20.78 -8.48 7.62
C ARG A 153 19.53 -9.37 7.64
N ARG A 154 18.86 -9.50 8.79
CA ARG A 154 17.60 -10.27 8.90
C ARG A 154 16.46 -9.62 8.11
N ILE A 155 16.33 -8.30 8.13
CA ILE A 155 15.38 -7.58 7.27
C ILE A 155 15.69 -7.86 5.80
N GLY A 156 16.95 -7.78 5.40
CA GLY A 156 17.38 -8.09 4.03
C GLY A 156 17.01 -9.50 3.58
N ILE A 157 17.09 -10.50 4.48
CA ILE A 157 16.63 -11.87 4.20
C ILE A 157 15.10 -11.90 4.03
N ILE A 158 14.33 -11.28 4.93
CA ILE A 158 12.86 -11.23 4.84
C ILE A 158 12.43 -10.59 3.51
N VAL A 159 13.00 -9.42 3.18
CA VAL A 159 12.71 -8.71 1.93
C VAL A 159 13.17 -9.53 0.72
N GLY A 160 14.34 -10.17 0.78
CA GLY A 160 14.84 -11.03 -0.29
C GLY A 160 13.90 -12.18 -0.60
N VAL A 161 13.38 -12.86 0.42
CA VAL A 161 12.37 -13.92 0.26
C VAL A 161 11.09 -13.36 -0.36
N ALA A 162 10.59 -12.21 0.12
CA ALA A 162 9.41 -11.56 -0.44
C ALA A 162 9.62 -11.20 -1.94
N CYS A 163 10.75 -10.62 -2.30
CA CYS A 163 11.10 -10.31 -3.69
C CYS A 163 11.16 -11.55 -4.58
N VAL A 164 11.66 -12.68 -4.08
CA VAL A 164 11.66 -13.94 -4.83
C VAL A 164 10.23 -14.43 -5.07
N LEU A 165 9.38 -14.42 -4.05
CA LEU A 165 7.96 -14.80 -4.18
C LEU A 165 7.22 -13.88 -5.17
N LEU A 166 7.48 -12.57 -5.11
CA LEU A 166 6.94 -11.59 -6.05
C LEU A 166 7.43 -11.81 -7.49
N ALA A 167 8.72 -12.12 -7.67
CA ALA A 167 9.27 -12.43 -8.98
C ALA A 167 8.63 -13.69 -9.57
N ILE A 168 8.46 -14.75 -8.77
CA ILE A 168 7.75 -15.96 -9.17
C ILE A 168 6.32 -15.60 -9.60
N ARG A 169 5.60 -14.80 -8.80
CA ARG A 169 4.26 -14.35 -9.16
C ARG A 169 4.25 -13.62 -10.49
N THR A 170 5.11 -12.62 -10.68
CA THR A 170 5.18 -11.82 -11.91
C THR A 170 5.50 -12.68 -13.15
N LEU A 171 6.29 -13.76 -12.99
CA LEU A 171 6.62 -14.69 -14.07
C LEU A 171 5.52 -15.70 -14.38
N VAL A 172 4.85 -16.24 -13.36
CA VAL A 172 3.85 -17.31 -13.51
C VAL A 172 2.46 -16.75 -13.84
N ALA A 173 2.06 -15.69 -13.16
CA ALA A 173 0.73 -15.09 -13.25
C ALA A 173 0.83 -13.55 -13.09
N PRO A 174 1.26 -12.83 -14.15
CA PRO A 174 1.39 -11.38 -14.11
C PRO A 174 0.02 -10.71 -13.86
N PRO A 175 -0.06 -9.68 -12.99
CA PRO A 175 -1.29 -8.95 -12.76
C PRO A 175 -1.86 -8.32 -14.05
N ALA A 176 -3.07 -8.74 -14.41
CA ALA A 176 -3.80 -8.22 -15.58
C ALA A 176 -4.79 -7.12 -15.20
N VAL A 177 -5.17 -6.30 -16.19
CA VAL A 177 -6.28 -5.35 -16.06
C VAL A 177 -7.55 -6.04 -16.54
N ILE A 178 -8.56 -6.08 -15.68
CA ILE A 178 -9.89 -6.63 -15.98
C ILE A 178 -10.91 -5.51 -16.10
N VAL A 179 -11.94 -5.75 -16.90
CA VAL A 179 -13.08 -4.85 -17.04
C VAL A 179 -14.18 -5.33 -16.10
N GLY A 180 -14.32 -4.66 -14.96
CA GLY A 180 -15.47 -4.80 -14.08
C GLY A 180 -16.69 -4.07 -14.64
N ARG A 181 -17.88 -4.48 -14.21
CA ARG A 181 -19.14 -3.78 -14.50
C ARG A 181 -19.76 -3.24 -13.22
N THR A 182 -20.26 -2.02 -13.29
CA THR A 182 -20.96 -1.36 -12.17
C THR A 182 -22.43 -1.81 -12.15
N LYS A 183 -23.19 -1.46 -11.09
CA LYS A 183 -24.65 -1.72 -11.04
C LYS A 183 -25.41 -1.14 -12.24
N ASP A 184 -24.93 -0.02 -12.77
CA ASP A 184 -25.49 0.66 -13.94
C ASP A 184 -24.88 0.15 -15.27
N ASP A 185 -24.32 -1.05 -15.29
CA ASP A 185 -23.64 -1.72 -16.43
C ASP A 185 -22.42 -0.97 -17.04
N LEU A 186 -21.94 0.07 -16.36
CA LEU A 186 -20.78 0.85 -16.77
C LEU A 186 -19.47 0.07 -16.61
N LYS A 187 -18.60 0.13 -17.63
CA LYS A 187 -17.26 -0.51 -17.64
C LYS A 187 -16.30 0.22 -16.68
N ALA A 188 -15.61 -0.53 -15.83
CA ALA A 188 -14.58 -0.03 -14.92
C ALA A 188 -13.30 -0.86 -15.07
N TYR A 189 -12.18 -0.20 -15.38
CA TYR A 189 -10.88 -0.87 -15.48
C TYR A 189 -10.29 -1.03 -14.08
N LEU A 190 -9.97 -2.27 -13.70
CA LEU A 190 -9.49 -2.64 -12.37
C LEU A 190 -8.28 -3.56 -12.51
N CYS A 191 -7.36 -3.51 -11.56
CA CYS A 191 -6.33 -4.55 -11.46
C CYS A 191 -6.97 -5.83 -10.94
N ASN A 192 -6.70 -6.96 -11.59
CA ASN A 192 -7.21 -8.26 -11.16
C ASN A 192 -6.70 -8.62 -9.77
N THR A 193 -7.57 -9.21 -8.95
CA THR A 193 -7.22 -9.76 -7.63
C THR A 193 -7.39 -11.26 -7.71
N ASP A 194 -6.27 -11.99 -7.64
CA ASP A 194 -6.23 -13.44 -7.80
C ASP A 194 -5.92 -14.15 -6.48
N TRP A 195 -5.96 -15.49 -6.49
CA TRP A 195 -5.54 -16.34 -5.36
C TRP A 195 -4.14 -16.01 -4.83
N TRP A 196 -3.25 -15.48 -5.67
CA TRP A 196 -1.93 -15.00 -5.24
C TRP A 196 -2.04 -13.84 -4.24
N ASP A 197 -2.94 -12.87 -4.47
CA ASP A 197 -3.13 -11.73 -3.56
C ASP A 197 -3.68 -12.18 -2.21
N HIS A 198 -4.63 -13.11 -2.21
CA HIS A 198 -5.13 -13.74 -0.97
C HIS A 198 -4.03 -14.53 -0.25
N SER A 199 -3.14 -15.19 -0.98
CA SER A 199 -2.01 -15.93 -0.39
C SER A 199 -1.01 -15.00 0.29
N PHE A 200 -0.64 -13.88 -0.37
CA PHE A 200 0.22 -12.86 0.23
C PHE A 200 -0.44 -12.24 1.48
N THR A 201 -1.71 -11.85 1.37
CA THR A 201 -2.46 -11.27 2.49
C THR A 201 -2.55 -12.25 3.67
N THR A 202 -2.78 -13.53 3.40
CA THR A 202 -2.80 -14.57 4.45
C THR A 202 -1.43 -14.71 5.13
N LEU A 203 -0.34 -14.67 4.35
CA LEU A 203 1.02 -14.69 4.89
C LEU A 203 1.31 -13.45 5.76
N GLU A 204 0.88 -12.27 5.34
CA GLU A 204 0.96 -11.03 6.13
C GLU A 204 0.22 -11.17 7.46
N VAL A 205 -1.00 -11.72 7.46
CA VAL A 205 -1.79 -11.97 8.68
C VAL A 205 -1.08 -12.95 9.61
N ILE A 206 -0.53 -14.05 9.10
CA ILE A 206 0.25 -15.02 9.90
C ILE A 206 1.50 -14.34 10.49
N PHE A 207 2.19 -13.52 9.70
CA PHE A 207 3.33 -12.75 10.15
C PHE A 207 2.94 -11.80 11.29
N LEU A 208 1.84 -11.06 11.14
CA LEU A 208 1.30 -10.16 12.16
C LEU A 208 0.84 -10.88 13.43
N MET A 209 0.25 -12.08 13.33
CA MET A 209 -0.06 -12.92 14.50
C MET A 209 1.20 -13.24 15.30
N TRP A 210 2.32 -13.55 14.63
CA TRP A 210 3.59 -13.70 15.33
C TRP A 210 4.08 -12.39 15.96
N GLY A 211 3.88 -11.24 15.30
CA GLY A 211 4.12 -9.92 15.89
C GLY A 211 3.32 -9.68 17.16
N ILE A 212 2.04 -10.04 17.19
CA ILE A 212 1.17 -9.96 18.37
C ILE A 212 1.76 -10.80 19.51
N ARG A 213 2.19 -12.03 19.23
CA ARG A 213 2.88 -12.89 20.20
C ARG A 213 4.10 -12.18 20.79
N LEU A 214 4.91 -11.52 19.97
CA LEU A 214 6.09 -10.76 20.42
C LEU A 214 5.69 -9.56 21.30
N CYS A 215 4.68 -8.79 20.89
CA CYS A 215 4.14 -7.67 21.67
C CYS A 215 3.69 -8.10 23.07
N ILE A 216 3.03 -9.25 23.18
CA ILE A 216 2.61 -9.81 24.48
C ILE A 216 3.81 -10.15 25.36
N MET A 217 4.90 -10.67 24.79
CA MET A 217 6.11 -11.03 25.54
C MET A 217 6.84 -9.79 26.08
N VAL A 218 6.83 -8.69 25.34
CA VAL A 218 7.51 -7.44 25.76
C VAL A 218 6.64 -6.49 26.57
N ARG A 219 5.36 -6.77 26.77
CA ARG A 219 4.41 -5.83 27.42
C ARG A 219 4.80 -5.38 28.82
N LYS A 220 5.59 -6.21 29.54
CA LYS A 220 6.06 -5.94 30.91
C LYS A 220 7.48 -5.37 30.94
N ALA A 221 8.14 -5.25 29.79
CA ALA A 221 9.48 -4.70 29.73
C ALA A 221 9.41 -3.19 30.03
N PRO A 222 10.24 -2.66 30.95
CA PRO A 222 10.36 -1.23 31.13
C PRO A 222 10.89 -0.62 29.84
N SER A 223 10.06 0.18 29.17
CA SER A 223 10.46 0.98 28.01
C SER A 223 10.51 2.43 28.41
N GLU A 224 11.69 3.04 28.31
CA GLU A 224 11.83 4.49 28.31
C GLU A 224 10.88 5.07 27.24
N PHE A 225 10.10 6.09 27.58
CA PHE A 225 9.19 6.79 26.67
C PHE A 225 8.00 5.99 26.10
N ASN A 226 7.59 4.88 26.72
CA ASN A 226 6.40 4.08 26.30
C ASN A 226 6.44 3.57 24.84
N GLU A 227 7.62 3.45 24.25
CA GLU A 227 7.81 3.06 22.85
C GLU A 227 7.14 1.71 22.50
N SER A 228 7.26 0.73 23.39
CA SER A 228 6.69 -0.62 23.21
C SER A 228 5.16 -0.62 23.06
N ARG A 229 4.48 0.34 23.70
CA ARG A 229 3.03 0.51 23.62
C ARG A 229 2.60 1.00 22.25
N PHE A 230 3.30 1.98 21.69
CA PHE A 230 3.02 2.51 20.35
C PHE A 230 3.27 1.47 19.26
N ILE A 231 4.35 0.70 19.37
CA ILE A 231 4.63 -0.42 18.45
C ILE A 231 3.51 -1.45 18.51
N SER A 232 3.04 -1.79 19.72
CA SER A 232 1.94 -2.75 19.90
C SER A 232 0.64 -2.24 19.30
N MET A 233 0.29 -0.96 19.50
CA MET A 233 -0.89 -0.34 18.88
C MET A 233 -0.82 -0.39 17.36
N ALA A 234 0.34 -0.09 16.76
CA ALA A 234 0.52 -0.17 15.31
C ALA A 234 0.31 -1.60 14.78
N ILE A 235 0.91 -2.61 15.42
CA ILE A 235 0.76 -4.02 15.01
C ILE A 235 -0.68 -4.51 15.19
N TYR A 236 -1.36 -4.15 16.28
CA TYR A 236 -2.76 -4.53 16.49
C TYR A 236 -3.70 -3.87 15.47
N ASN A 237 -3.51 -2.58 15.20
CA ASN A 237 -4.34 -1.86 14.23
C ASN A 237 -4.16 -2.44 12.82
N GLU A 238 -2.91 -2.70 12.41
CA GLU A 238 -2.64 -3.34 11.12
C GLU A 238 -3.30 -4.72 11.05
N PHE A 239 -3.07 -5.58 12.05
CA PHE A 239 -3.65 -6.93 12.05
C PHE A 239 -5.19 -6.91 11.91
N LEU A 240 -5.86 -6.05 12.67
CA LEU A 240 -7.32 -5.93 12.60
C LEU A 240 -7.78 -5.45 11.22
N LEU A 241 -7.10 -4.46 10.64
CA LEU A 241 -7.41 -3.96 9.30
C LEU A 241 -7.14 -5.01 8.22
N SER A 242 -6.01 -5.71 8.27
CA SER A 242 -5.69 -6.77 7.30
C SER A 242 -6.70 -7.91 7.35
N VAL A 243 -7.13 -8.34 8.55
CA VAL A 243 -8.15 -9.38 8.71
C VAL A 243 -9.50 -8.92 8.17
N PHE A 244 -9.93 -7.70 8.51
CA PHE A 244 -11.18 -7.14 8.00
C PHE A 244 -11.18 -7.08 6.47
N LEU A 245 -10.11 -6.54 5.87
CA LEU A 245 -9.98 -6.42 4.42
C LEU A 245 -9.95 -7.79 3.75
N ASN A 246 -9.22 -8.76 4.29
CA ASN A 246 -9.14 -10.11 3.74
C ASN A 246 -10.47 -10.88 3.76
N ILE A 247 -11.34 -10.59 4.74
CA ILE A 247 -12.70 -11.17 4.80
C ILE A 247 -13.67 -10.44 3.86
N SER A 248 -13.46 -9.14 3.64
CA SER A 248 -14.36 -8.31 2.82
C SER A 248 -14.12 -8.41 1.31
N MET A 249 -12.95 -8.90 0.89
CA MET A 249 -12.56 -9.03 -0.52
C MET A 249 -12.96 -10.38 -1.12
#